data_AF-A0A2V9TLY4-F1
#
_entry.id   AF-A0A2V9TLY4-F1
#
_cell.length_a   1.000
_cell.length_b   1.000
_cell.length_c   1.000
_cell.angle_alpha   90.00
_cell.angle_beta   90.00
_cell.angle_gamma   90.00
#
_symmetry.space_group_name_H-M   'P 1'
#
loop_
_entity.id
_entity.type
_entity.pdbx_description
1 polymer ?
#
loop_
_entity_poly.entity_id
_entity_poly.type
_entity_poly.pdbx_seq_one_letter_code
_entity_poly.pdbx_strand_id
1 'polypeptide(L)'
;LIGAKDKASIFYVKLDDPKNADEVVKSVKSIPGMEKYSVLSTADYISMMTPSHLPGFNAFIGVVIGVSVVIGFIVIFQAMYTAVMERTREIGILKSMGASKFYVVNVILRETILLAIGGIALGMLCSTAGRLAIRHKLPLLTVVITSDWLIRATIIAIVGAIAGALYPAFKAAQKDPIDALAYE
;
A
#
# COMPACT_ATOMS: atom_id res chain seq x y z
N LEU A 1 5.24 -24.78 -33.91
CA LEU A 1 6.34 -25.41 -33.14
C LEU A 1 7.47 -25.70 -34.12
N ILE A 2 8.55 -24.91 -34.06
CA ILE A 2 9.72 -25.07 -34.94
C ILE A 2 10.57 -26.19 -34.33
N GLY A 3 10.45 -27.41 -34.85
CA GLY A 3 11.25 -28.56 -34.43
C GLY A 3 11.93 -29.16 -35.66
N ALA A 4 13.25 -29.37 -35.58
CA ALA A 4 13.96 -30.14 -36.60
C ALA A 4 13.68 -31.64 -36.39
N LYS A 5 13.60 -32.39 -37.49
CA LYS A 5 13.43 -33.84 -37.44
C LYS A 5 14.52 -34.46 -36.55
N ASP A 6 14.12 -35.33 -35.62
CA ASP A 6 14.97 -35.99 -34.62
C ASP A 6 15.64 -35.06 -33.59
N LYS A 7 15.11 -33.85 -33.35
CA LYS A 7 15.55 -32.96 -32.25
C LYS A 7 14.41 -32.58 -31.32
N ALA A 8 14.65 -32.68 -30.01
CA ALA A 8 13.74 -32.18 -28.99
C ALA A 8 14.05 -30.71 -28.66
N SER A 9 13.02 -29.87 -28.59
CA SER A 9 13.18 -28.43 -28.30
C SER A 9 13.13 -28.11 -26.81
N ILE A 10 12.35 -28.86 -26.00
CA ILE A 10 12.15 -28.61 -24.56
C ILE A 10 11.98 -29.95 -23.84
N PHE A 11 12.60 -30.09 -22.66
CA PHE A 11 12.37 -31.20 -21.73
C PHE A 11 11.77 -30.65 -20.43
N TYR A 12 10.72 -31.30 -19.92
CA TYR A 12 10.15 -30.99 -18.62
C TYR A 12 10.57 -32.07 -17.63
N VAL A 13 11.20 -31.67 -16.53
CA VAL A 13 11.62 -32.56 -15.45
C VAL A 13 10.82 -32.22 -14.20
N LYS A 14 10.08 -33.19 -13.68
CA LYS A 14 9.37 -33.05 -12.41
C LYS A 14 10.30 -33.44 -11.29
N LEU A 15 10.44 -32.56 -10.30
CA LEU A 15 11.21 -32.82 -9.08
C LEU A 15 10.34 -33.48 -8.01
N ASP A 16 10.96 -34.33 -7.18
CA ASP A 16 10.32 -34.93 -6.01
C ASP A 16 10.09 -33.89 -4.89
N ASP A 17 11.08 -33.01 -4.66
CA ASP A 17 10.95 -31.83 -3.79
C ASP A 17 11.19 -30.54 -4.61
N PRO A 18 10.20 -29.62 -4.68
CA PRO A 18 10.35 -28.32 -5.35
C PRO A 18 11.50 -27.46 -4.83
N LYS A 19 11.92 -27.63 -3.56
CA LYS A 19 12.98 -26.83 -2.93
C LYS A 19 14.37 -27.12 -3.52
N ASN A 20 14.56 -28.28 -4.11
CA ASN A 20 15.85 -28.69 -4.68
C ASN A 20 16.02 -28.21 -6.12
N ALA A 21 15.07 -27.43 -6.65
CA ALA A 21 15.09 -26.99 -8.04
C ALA A 21 16.40 -26.27 -8.42
N ASP A 22 16.90 -25.37 -7.58
CA ASP A 22 18.14 -24.62 -7.85
C ASP A 22 19.38 -25.51 -7.82
N GLU A 23 19.40 -26.51 -6.93
CA GLU A 23 20.49 -27.46 -6.80
C GLU A 23 20.51 -28.45 -7.98
N VAL A 24 19.34 -28.88 -8.44
CA VAL A 24 19.20 -29.72 -9.63
C VAL A 24 19.57 -28.93 -10.89
N VAL A 25 19.18 -27.66 -11.00
CA VAL A 25 19.63 -26.80 -12.12
C VAL A 25 21.16 -26.71 -12.17
N LYS A 26 21.81 -26.52 -11.01
CA LYS A 26 23.29 -26.52 -10.93
C LYS A 26 23.89 -27.87 -11.30
N SER A 27 23.32 -28.97 -10.80
CA SER A 27 23.78 -30.33 -11.08
C SER A 27 23.66 -30.68 -12.56
N VAL A 28 22.55 -30.30 -13.21
CA VAL A 28 22.35 -30.51 -14.65
C VAL A 28 23.35 -29.69 -15.48
N LYS A 29 23.62 -28.44 -15.08
CA LYS A 29 24.65 -27.61 -15.74
C LYS A 29 26.07 -28.14 -15.55
N SER A 30 26.35 -28.87 -14.47
CA SER A 30 27.67 -29.47 -14.21
C SER A 30 27.98 -30.71 -15.08
N ILE A 31 26.97 -31.26 -15.77
CA ILE A 31 27.17 -32.40 -16.67
C ILE A 31 27.86 -31.91 -17.97
N PRO A 32 29.00 -32.50 -18.36
CA PRO A 32 29.71 -32.12 -19.58
C PRO A 32 28.80 -32.13 -20.81
N GLY A 33 28.72 -31.01 -21.52
CA GLY A 33 27.86 -30.83 -22.70
C GLY A 33 26.49 -30.22 -22.42
N MET A 34 26.01 -30.20 -21.16
CA MET A 34 24.76 -29.55 -20.79
C MET A 34 24.89 -28.05 -20.47
N GLU A 35 26.11 -27.54 -20.30
CA GLU A 35 26.39 -26.10 -20.08
C GLU A 35 25.83 -25.18 -21.17
N LYS A 36 25.69 -25.69 -22.41
CA LYS A 36 25.18 -24.93 -23.55
C LYS A 36 23.65 -24.83 -23.60
N TYR A 37 22.94 -25.58 -22.76
CA TYR A 37 21.48 -25.64 -22.75
C TYR A 37 20.90 -24.78 -21.62
N SER A 38 19.81 -24.07 -21.92
CA SER A 38 19.12 -23.25 -20.94
C SER A 38 18.30 -24.14 -20.01
N VAL A 39 18.85 -24.41 -18.82
CA VAL A 39 18.15 -25.08 -17.73
C VAL A 39 17.58 -24.01 -16.81
N LEU A 40 16.26 -23.92 -16.76
CA LEU A 40 15.50 -22.95 -15.97
C LEU A 40 14.65 -23.71 -14.96
N SER A 41 14.66 -23.27 -13.69
CA SER A 41 13.70 -23.76 -12.72
C SER A 41 12.31 -23.21 -13.04
N THR A 42 11.26 -23.90 -12.62
CA THR A 42 9.88 -23.37 -12.73
C THR A 42 9.74 -22.05 -11.98
N ALA A 43 10.48 -21.86 -10.88
CA ALA A 43 10.51 -20.61 -10.12
C ALA A 43 11.13 -19.46 -10.91
N ASP A 44 12.27 -19.68 -11.58
CA ASP A 44 12.91 -18.69 -12.46
C ASP A 44 12.06 -18.36 -13.69
N TYR A 45 11.37 -19.36 -14.25
CA TYR A 45 10.49 -19.15 -15.40
C TYR A 45 9.26 -18.32 -15.03
N ILE A 46 8.65 -18.57 -13.86
CA ILE A 46 7.52 -17.79 -13.35
C ILE A 46 7.97 -16.37 -12.95
N SER A 47 9.16 -16.22 -12.37
CA SER A 47 9.67 -14.89 -12.00
C SER A 47 9.89 -14.02 -13.23
N MET A 48 10.43 -14.56 -14.33
CA MET A 48 10.57 -13.85 -15.61
C MET A 48 9.23 -13.44 -16.25
N MET A 49 8.15 -14.18 -15.99
CA MET A 49 6.79 -13.84 -16.45
C MET A 49 6.08 -12.81 -15.55
N THR A 50 6.62 -12.54 -14.36
CA THR A 50 6.00 -11.62 -13.41
C THR A 50 6.53 -10.19 -13.62
N PRO A 51 5.66 -9.18 -13.78
CA PRO A 51 6.09 -7.79 -13.97
C PRO A 51 7.04 -7.26 -12.89
N SER A 52 6.98 -7.82 -11.68
CA SER A 52 7.86 -7.49 -10.54
C SER A 52 9.34 -7.80 -10.77
N HIS A 53 9.69 -8.57 -11.80
CA HIS A 53 11.06 -8.92 -12.14
C HIS A 53 11.65 -8.01 -13.23
N LEU A 54 10.83 -7.13 -13.82
CA LEU A 54 11.34 -6.07 -14.70
C LEU A 54 12.21 -5.11 -13.89
N PRO A 55 13.47 -4.86 -14.31
CA PRO A 55 14.36 -3.93 -13.62
C PRO A 55 13.69 -2.56 -13.45
N GLY A 56 13.60 -2.08 -12.20
CA GLY A 56 13.00 -0.79 -11.87
C GLY A 56 11.48 -0.77 -11.68
N PHE A 57 10.74 -1.83 -12.01
CA PHE A 57 9.28 -1.85 -11.84
C PHE A 57 8.86 -1.71 -10.36
N ASN A 58 9.47 -2.49 -9.46
CA ASN A 58 9.17 -2.39 -8.03
C ASN A 58 9.58 -1.03 -7.45
N ALA A 59 10.69 -0.46 -7.92
CA ALA A 59 11.13 0.86 -7.49
C ALA A 59 10.16 1.95 -7.94
N PHE A 60 9.70 1.88 -9.19
CA PHE A 60 8.68 2.78 -9.73
C PHE A 60 7.38 2.72 -8.93
N ILE A 61 6.85 1.52 -8.67
CA ILE A 61 5.66 1.34 -7.83
C ILE A 61 5.89 1.89 -6.41
N GLY A 62 7.06 1.64 -5.83
CA GLY A 62 7.44 2.19 -4.52
C GLY A 62 7.42 3.73 -4.49
N VAL A 63 7.95 4.39 -5.52
CA VAL A 63 7.92 5.86 -5.63
C VAL A 63 6.49 6.37 -5.77
N VAL A 64 5.67 5.76 -6.62
CA VAL A 64 4.26 6.14 -6.80
C VAL A 64 3.47 6.01 -5.50
N ILE A 65 3.69 4.92 -4.75
CA ILE A 65 3.09 4.74 -3.42
C ILE A 65 3.58 5.84 -2.48
N GLY A 66 4.89 6.10 -2.42
CA GLY A 66 5.47 7.12 -1.56
C GLY A 66 4.88 8.51 -1.81
N VAL A 67 4.82 8.94 -3.07
CA VAL A 67 4.21 10.23 -3.46
C VAL A 67 2.74 10.28 -3.08
N SER A 68 2.00 9.20 -3.31
CA SER A 68 0.57 9.11 -2.97
C SER A 68 0.33 9.24 -1.47
N VAL A 69 1.19 8.66 -0.64
CA VAL A 69 1.13 8.79 0.84
C VAL A 69 1.40 10.23 1.27
N VAL A 70 2.39 10.89 0.68
CA VAL A 70 2.70 12.30 1.00
C VAL A 70 1.55 13.21 0.63
N ILE A 71 0.96 13.03 -0.56
CA ILE A 71 -0.21 13.81 -0.99
C ILE A 71 -1.39 13.55 -0.04
N GLY A 72 -1.67 12.29 0.28
CA GLY A 72 -2.74 11.92 1.22
C GLY A 72 -2.54 12.56 2.60
N PHE A 73 -1.32 12.56 3.11
CA PHE A 73 -0.96 13.22 4.36
C PHE A 73 -1.27 14.73 4.32
N ILE A 74 -0.84 15.43 3.26
CA ILE A 74 -1.08 16.88 3.12
C ILE A 74 -2.58 17.18 3.03
N VAL A 75 -3.35 16.36 2.32
CA VAL A 75 -4.80 16.52 2.20
C VAL A 75 -5.48 16.36 3.56
N ILE A 76 -5.14 15.32 4.32
CA ILE A 76 -5.69 15.10 5.66
C ILE A 76 -5.30 16.25 6.60
N PHE A 77 -4.03 16.67 6.56
CA PHE A 77 -3.55 17.80 7.35
C PHE A 77 -4.36 19.07 7.07
N GLN A 78 -4.55 19.40 5.79
CA GLN A 78 -5.26 20.62 5.39
C GLN A 78 -6.73 20.55 5.77
N ALA A 79 -7.39 19.42 5.52
CA ALA A 79 -8.79 19.21 5.90
C ALA A 79 -8.98 19.34 7.41
N MET A 80 -8.11 18.72 8.21
CA MET A 80 -8.19 18.79 9.66
C MET A 80 -7.89 20.20 10.18
N TYR A 81 -6.92 20.89 9.59
CA TYR A 81 -6.62 22.28 9.94
C TYR A 81 -7.84 23.18 9.73
N THR A 82 -8.50 23.07 8.57
CA THR A 82 -9.72 23.83 8.27
C THR A 82 -10.85 23.47 9.24
N ALA A 83 -11.11 22.19 9.47
CA ALA A 83 -12.16 21.73 10.39
C ALA A 83 -11.97 22.26 11.82
N VAL A 84 -10.72 22.31 12.30
CA VAL A 84 -10.37 22.89 13.60
C VAL A 84 -10.62 24.39 13.62
N MET A 85 -10.34 25.12 12.54
CA MET A 85 -10.58 26.57 12.47
C MET A 85 -12.08 26.89 12.51
N GLU A 86 -12.90 26.14 11.79
CA GLU A 86 -14.36 26.31 11.76
C GLU A 86 -15.01 26.06 13.12
N ARG A 87 -14.49 25.10 13.90
CA ARG A 87 -15.04 24.73 15.23
C ARG A 87 -14.27 25.35 16.41
N THR A 88 -13.54 26.44 16.20
CA THR A 88 -12.73 27.10 17.24
C THR A 88 -13.54 27.49 18.49
N ARG A 89 -14.75 28.03 18.30
CA ARG A 89 -15.64 28.42 19.41
C ARG A 89 -16.07 27.24 20.27
N GLU A 90 -16.40 26.10 19.66
CA GLU A 90 -16.77 24.87 20.38
C GLU A 90 -15.62 24.37 21.26
N ILE A 91 -14.39 24.40 20.72
CA ILE A 91 -13.17 24.03 21.45
C ILE A 91 -12.90 25.01 22.60
N GLY A 92 -13.13 26.31 22.37
CA GLY A 92 -13.05 27.36 23.39
C GLY A 92 -14.01 27.11 24.56
N ILE A 93 -15.28 26.79 24.27
CA ILE A 93 -16.29 26.47 25.28
C ILE A 93 -15.87 25.23 26.11
N LEU A 94 -15.41 24.17 25.44
CA LEU A 94 -14.92 22.95 26.10
C LEU A 94 -13.77 23.24 27.06
N LYS A 95 -12.79 24.05 26.64
CA LYS A 95 -11.66 24.43 27.49
C LYS A 95 -12.08 25.32 28.66
N SER A 96 -13.04 26.22 28.46
CA SER A 96 -13.59 27.06 29.55
C SER A 96 -14.33 26.24 30.62
N MET A 97 -14.88 25.08 30.24
CA MET A 97 -15.44 24.10 31.19
C MET A 97 -14.37 23.19 31.85
N GLY A 98 -13.08 23.44 31.62
CA GLY A 98 -11.98 22.70 32.24
C GLY A 98 -11.46 21.50 31.44
N ALA A 99 -11.83 21.35 30.15
CA ALA A 99 -11.27 20.29 29.33
C ALA A 99 -9.74 20.43 29.16
N SER A 100 -9.02 19.33 29.41
CA SER A 100 -7.56 19.32 29.26
C SER A 100 -7.15 19.39 27.78
N LYS A 101 -5.94 19.88 27.51
CA LYS A 101 -5.37 19.89 26.15
C LYS A 101 -5.37 18.49 25.52
N PHE A 102 -5.05 17.47 26.32
CA PHE A 102 -5.07 16.07 25.90
C PHE A 102 -6.46 15.55 25.56
N TYR A 103 -7.50 16.01 26.27
CA TYR A 103 -8.87 15.63 25.96
C TYR A 103 -9.27 16.09 24.55
N VAL A 104 -9.00 17.37 24.22
CA VAL A 104 -9.29 17.94 22.89
C VAL A 104 -8.53 17.20 21.79
N VAL A 105 -7.23 16.94 22.00
CA VAL A 105 -6.42 16.19 21.02
C VAL A 105 -7.00 14.78 20.80
N ASN A 106 -7.38 14.07 21.86
CA ASN A 106 -7.90 12.71 21.76
C ASN A 106 -9.25 12.67 21.02
N VAL A 107 -10.14 13.65 21.23
CA VAL A 107 -11.40 13.76 20.50
C VAL A 107 -11.14 13.92 18.99
N ILE A 108 -10.25 14.84 18.61
CA ILE A 108 -9.91 15.07 17.20
C ILE A 108 -9.26 13.84 16.57
N LEU A 109 -8.34 13.17 17.29
CA LEU A 109 -7.73 11.93 16.80
C LEU A 109 -8.75 10.81 16.62
N ARG A 110 -9.74 10.68 17.50
CA ARG A 110 -10.82 9.70 17.34
C ARG A 110 -11.70 9.99 16.12
N GLU A 111 -12.08 11.25 15.91
CA GLU A 111 -12.81 11.67 14.70
C GLU A 111 -12.00 11.34 13.44
N THR A 112 -10.70 11.65 13.46
CA THR A 112 -9.77 11.32 12.37
C THR A 112 -9.72 9.81 12.10
N ILE A 113 -9.61 8.98 13.14
CA ILE A 113 -9.53 7.52 13.00
C ILE A 113 -10.84 6.97 12.43
N LEU A 114 -12.00 7.47 12.87
CA LEU A 114 -13.29 7.06 12.32
C LEU A 114 -13.40 7.40 10.82
N LEU A 115 -12.98 8.61 10.43
CA LEU A 115 -12.92 9.01 9.03
C LEU A 115 -11.94 8.16 8.23
N ALA A 116 -10.76 7.85 8.80
CA ALA A 116 -9.77 7.00 8.17
C ALA A 116 -10.30 5.58 7.94
N ILE A 117 -10.99 4.98 8.91
CA ILE A 117 -11.61 3.65 8.77
C ILE A 117 -12.65 3.67 7.63
N GLY A 118 -13.50 4.69 7.58
CA GLY A 118 -14.47 4.86 6.49
C GLY A 118 -13.78 5.01 5.12
N GLY A 119 -12.73 5.83 5.05
CA GLY A 119 -11.93 6.01 3.84
C GLY A 119 -11.22 4.73 3.38
N ILE A 120 -10.68 3.95 4.31
CA ILE A 120 -10.04 2.65 4.03
C ILE A 120 -11.07 1.66 3.49
N ALA A 121 -12.24 1.56 4.11
CA ALA A 121 -13.31 0.68 3.66
C ALA A 121 -13.76 1.04 2.22
N LEU A 122 -13.99 2.33 1.96
CA LEU A 122 -14.33 2.82 0.62
C LEU A 122 -13.18 2.58 -0.38
N GLY A 123 -11.94 2.81 0.01
CA GLY A 123 -10.76 2.55 -0.82
C GLY A 123 -10.63 1.08 -1.20
N MET A 124 -10.89 0.16 -0.27
CA MET A 124 -10.91 -1.29 -0.55
C MET A 124 -12.05 -1.66 -1.50
N LEU A 125 -13.24 -1.10 -1.32
CA LEU A 125 -14.36 -1.31 -2.24
C LEU A 125 -14.04 -0.80 -3.65
N CYS A 126 -13.47 0.41 -3.78
CA CYS A 126 -13.02 0.94 -5.06
C CYS A 126 -11.92 0.09 -5.70
N SER A 127 -10.96 -0.42 -4.91
CA SER A 127 -9.90 -1.30 -5.40
C SER A 127 -10.44 -2.62 -5.96
N THR A 128 -11.37 -3.26 -5.23
CA THR A 128 -12.02 -4.50 -5.69
C THR A 128 -12.91 -4.28 -6.91
N ALA A 129 -13.67 -3.19 -6.96
CA ALA A 129 -14.45 -2.80 -8.13
C ALA A 129 -13.55 -2.52 -9.35
N GLY A 130 -12.43 -1.82 -9.16
CA GLY A 130 -11.44 -1.58 -10.20
C GLY A 130 -10.83 -2.88 -10.74
N ARG A 131 -10.48 -3.82 -9.86
CA ARG A 131 -10.03 -5.17 -10.24
C ARG A 131 -11.06 -5.88 -11.11
N LEU A 132 -12.34 -5.85 -10.74
CA LEU A 132 -13.41 -6.50 -11.50
C LEU A 132 -13.58 -5.85 -12.88
N ALA A 133 -13.56 -4.52 -12.94
CA ALA A 133 -13.67 -3.76 -14.19
C ALA A 133 -12.50 -4.05 -15.15
N ILE A 134 -11.28 -4.12 -14.63
CA ILE A 134 -10.08 -4.49 -15.40
C ILE A 134 -10.23 -5.91 -15.93
N ARG A 135 -10.63 -6.87 -15.08
CA ARG A 135 -10.82 -8.27 -15.49
C ARG A 135 -11.87 -8.40 -16.60
N HIS A 136 -12.92 -7.58 -16.58
CA HIS A 136 -13.96 -7.61 -17.60
C HIS A 136 -13.48 -7.04 -18.95
N LYS A 137 -12.69 -5.96 -18.94
CA LYS A 137 -12.18 -5.33 -20.18
C LYS A 137 -10.92 -5.99 -20.74
N LEU A 138 -10.06 -6.53 -19.88
CA LEU A 138 -8.75 -7.10 -20.21
C LEU A 138 -8.62 -8.47 -19.54
N PRO A 139 -9.20 -9.53 -20.12
CA PRO A 139 -9.23 -10.86 -19.50
C PRO A 139 -7.85 -11.51 -19.34
N LEU A 140 -6.85 -11.03 -20.09
CA LEU A 140 -5.47 -11.49 -20.01
C LEU A 140 -4.68 -10.86 -18.85
N LEU A 141 -5.18 -9.76 -18.26
CA LEU A 141 -4.50 -9.05 -17.17
C LEU A 141 -5.07 -9.49 -15.82
N THR A 142 -4.36 -10.38 -15.13
CA THR A 142 -4.75 -10.86 -13.81
C THR A 142 -4.20 -9.95 -12.71
N VAL A 143 -5.05 -9.05 -12.20
CA VAL A 143 -4.71 -8.27 -11.00
C VAL A 143 -4.98 -9.13 -9.76
N VAL A 144 -3.93 -9.44 -9.01
CA VAL A 144 -4.00 -10.17 -7.74
C VAL A 144 -3.86 -9.18 -6.60
N ILE A 145 -4.86 -9.14 -5.71
CA ILE A 145 -4.82 -8.38 -4.46
C ILE A 145 -4.51 -9.39 -3.36
N THR A 146 -3.30 -9.33 -2.81
CA THR A 146 -2.85 -10.20 -1.73
C THR A 146 -3.23 -9.61 -0.36
N SER A 147 -3.54 -10.45 0.62
CA SER A 147 -3.86 -10.01 1.98
C SER A 147 -2.73 -9.19 2.64
N ASP A 148 -1.46 -9.53 2.39
CA ASP A 148 -0.31 -8.75 2.86
C ASP A 148 -0.33 -7.30 2.35
N TRP A 149 -0.71 -7.08 1.09
CA TRP A 149 -0.82 -5.73 0.52
C TRP A 149 -1.94 -4.92 1.21
N LEU A 150 -3.09 -5.55 1.48
CA LEU A 150 -4.20 -4.90 2.19
C LEU A 150 -3.76 -4.47 3.59
N ILE A 151 -3.09 -5.34 4.34
CA ILE A 151 -2.61 -5.03 5.70
C ILE A 151 -1.64 -3.85 5.65
N ARG A 152 -0.66 -3.87 4.74
CA ARG A 152 0.31 -2.76 4.59
C ARG A 152 -0.38 -1.46 4.22
N ALA A 153 -1.31 -1.47 3.27
CA ALA A 153 -2.07 -0.30 2.85
C ALA A 153 -2.90 0.29 4.01
N THR A 154 -3.57 -0.56 4.79
CA THR A 154 -4.33 -0.15 5.99
C THR A 154 -3.43 0.50 7.04
N ILE A 155 -2.28 -0.11 7.34
CA ILE A 155 -1.33 0.44 8.31
C ILE A 155 -0.83 1.81 7.86
N ILE A 156 -0.42 1.94 6.58
CA ILE A 156 0.06 3.20 6.01
C ILE A 156 -1.04 4.28 6.09
N ALA A 157 -2.29 3.93 5.76
CA ALA A 157 -3.40 4.86 5.81
C ALA A 157 -3.69 5.35 7.24
N ILE A 158 -3.72 4.45 8.23
CA ILE A 158 -3.95 4.80 9.64
C ILE A 158 -2.82 5.67 10.17
N VAL A 159 -1.56 5.27 9.95
CA VAL A 159 -0.39 6.03 10.41
C VAL A 159 -0.35 7.40 9.75
N GLY A 160 -0.58 7.48 8.44
CA GLY A 160 -0.62 8.73 7.70
C GLY A 160 -1.74 9.66 8.19
N ALA A 161 -2.93 9.12 8.48
CA ALA A 161 -4.04 9.90 9.00
C ALA A 161 -3.76 10.47 10.39
N ILE A 162 -3.25 9.64 11.30
CA ILE A 162 -2.89 10.08 12.65
C ILE A 162 -1.78 11.14 12.58
N ALA A 163 -0.75 10.90 11.78
CA ALA A 163 0.35 11.86 11.63
C ALA A 163 -0.14 13.20 11.06
N GLY A 164 -1.03 13.18 10.06
CA GLY A 164 -1.58 14.38 9.44
C GLY A 164 -2.47 15.19 10.37
N ALA A 165 -3.23 14.53 11.23
CA ALA A 165 -4.12 15.18 12.18
C ALA A 165 -3.44 15.64 13.48
N LEU A 166 -2.29 15.06 13.84
CA LEU A 166 -1.65 15.30 15.13
C LEU A 166 -1.25 16.78 15.33
N TYR A 167 -0.65 17.40 14.32
CA TYR A 167 -0.26 18.81 14.40
C TYR A 167 -1.46 19.76 14.55
N PRO A 168 -2.49 19.73 13.66
CA PRO A 168 -3.64 20.61 13.81
C PRO A 168 -4.41 20.34 15.12
N ALA A 169 -4.52 19.08 15.57
CA ALA A 169 -5.13 18.74 16.85
C ALA A 169 -4.37 19.37 18.03
N PHE A 170 -3.04 19.31 18.03
CA PHE A 170 -2.23 19.90 19.08
C PHE A 170 -2.31 21.43 19.07
N LYS A 171 -2.30 22.03 17.87
CA LYS A 171 -2.45 23.48 17.71
C LYS A 171 -3.82 23.97 18.17
N ALA A 172 -4.88 23.19 17.93
CA ALA A 172 -6.23 23.46 18.43
C ALA A 172 -6.25 23.54 19.96
N ALA A 173 -5.65 22.53 20.61
CA ALA A 173 -5.63 22.42 22.06
C ALA A 173 -4.83 23.55 22.74
N GLN A 174 -3.88 24.16 22.02
CA GLN A 174 -3.09 25.28 22.52
C GLN A 174 -3.78 26.65 22.41
N LYS A 175 -4.80 26.83 21.57
CA LYS A 175 -5.49 28.12 21.44
C LYS A 175 -6.12 28.56 22.77
N ASP A 176 -5.96 29.83 23.10
CA ASP A 176 -6.50 30.36 24.35
C ASP A 176 -8.03 30.49 24.31
N PRO A 177 -8.75 30.12 25.39
CA PRO A 177 -10.21 30.18 25.41
C PRO A 177 -10.76 31.59 25.25
N ILE A 178 -10.00 32.59 25.74
CA ILE A 178 -10.35 34.01 25.67
C ILE A 178 -10.32 34.48 24.22
N ASP A 179 -9.25 34.17 23.48
CA ASP A 179 -9.13 34.50 22.05
C ASP A 179 -10.15 33.72 21.19
N ALA A 180 -10.54 32.51 21.61
CA ALA A 180 -11.53 31.70 20.92
C ALA A 180 -12.97 32.20 21.10
N LEU A 181 -13.25 32.88 22.22
CA LEU A 181 -14.56 33.51 22.50
C LEU A 181 -14.64 34.95 22.01
N ALA A 182 -13.49 35.63 21.91
CA ALA A 182 -13.35 36.97 21.34
C ALA A 182 -13.19 36.97 19.81
N TYR A 183 -13.26 35.81 19.14
CA TYR A 183 -13.29 35.72 17.68
C TYR A 183 -14.72 36.03 17.15
N GLU A 184 -15.17 37.23 17.49
CA GLU A 184 -16.15 38.12 16.83
C GLU A 184 -15.98 39.53 17.43
#